data_AF-A0A3N5PMV7-F1
#
_entry.id   AF-A0A3N5PMV7-F1
#
_cell.length_a   1.000
_cell.length_b   1.000
_cell.length_c   1.000
_cell.angle_alpha   90.00
_cell.angle_beta   90.00
_cell.angle_gamma   90.00
#
_symmetry.space_group_name_H-M   'P 1'
#
loop_
_entity.id
_entity.type
_entity.pdbx_description
1 polymer ?
#
loop_
_entity_poly.entity_id
_entity_poly.type
_entity_poly.pdbx_seq_one_letter_code
_entity_poly.pdbx_strand_id
1 'polypeptide(L)'
;MIERLEETASPEGREKQWVSPSDALQQLAFEDARELLRLALREIDARVAMTARQDGFDEFLLHEYDHLGQSLLANEENGEKRVTFFLTLCGAVGAAVGFLVGDGALEPSDRLLVVISLLVLFMLGYVTFLRVVVRNASSDRYKNQLARLRQRFLHGEADARIAFLPFHPYELTRRKRRTSFWRLGKGGWAETMALVESLIGGGVIAFVAWTIGGSSLGMLLVSGVLGVFAGCFRSADPCDRAQRVRTWTNTPALAKPHRRTEEGSRLKPGRRI
;
A
#
# COMPACT_ATOMS: atom_id res chain seq x y z
N MET A 1 -10.89 -34.40 10.52
CA MET A 1 -11.01 -35.82 10.89
C MET A 1 -12.26 -35.94 11.74
N ILE A 2 -13.39 -36.32 11.13
CA ILE A 2 -14.61 -36.62 11.89
C ILE A 2 -14.31 -37.93 12.59
N GLU A 3 -14.09 -37.87 13.91
CA GLU A 3 -14.05 -39.06 14.75
C GLU A 3 -15.37 -39.78 14.51
N ARG A 4 -15.32 -40.91 13.77
CA ARG A 4 -16.46 -41.82 13.74
C ARG A 4 -16.59 -42.28 15.17
N LEU A 5 -17.55 -41.72 15.90
CA LEU A 5 -17.96 -42.23 17.20
C LEU A 5 -18.25 -43.71 16.97
N GLU A 6 -17.37 -44.58 17.47
CA GLU A 6 -17.62 -46.00 17.44
C GLU A 6 -18.98 -46.22 18.10
N GLU A 7 -19.88 -46.80 17.32
CA GLU A 7 -21.30 -46.93 17.60
C GLU A 7 -21.49 -47.96 18.70
N THR A 8 -21.07 -47.61 19.91
CA THR A 8 -21.31 -48.42 21.09
C THR A 8 -22.82 -48.49 21.27
N ALA A 9 -23.31 -49.73 21.36
CA ALA A 9 -24.71 -50.04 21.58
C ALA A 9 -25.21 -49.22 22.78
N SER A 10 -26.32 -48.51 22.60
CA SER A 10 -26.91 -47.76 23.71
C SER A 10 -27.14 -48.73 24.87
N PRO A 11 -26.68 -48.44 26.10
CA PRO A 11 -26.92 -49.31 27.26
C PRO A 11 -28.43 -49.52 27.52
N GLU A 12 -29.29 -48.70 26.91
CA GLU A 12 -30.75 -48.80 26.97
C GLU A 12 -31.36 -49.69 25.88
N GLY A 13 -30.56 -50.34 25.03
CA GLY A 13 -31.04 -51.21 23.95
C GLY A 13 -31.75 -50.48 22.80
N ARG A 14 -31.59 -49.15 22.70
CA ARG A 14 -32.20 -48.35 21.63
C ARG A 14 -31.39 -48.44 20.33
N GLU A 15 -32.07 -48.77 19.24
CA GLU A 15 -31.52 -48.73 17.89
C GLU A 15 -31.38 -47.27 17.43
N LYS A 16 -30.19 -46.89 16.95
CA LYS A 16 -29.93 -45.53 16.43
C LYS A 16 -30.24 -45.53 14.94
N GLN A 17 -31.05 -44.58 14.48
CA GLN A 17 -31.37 -44.42 13.08
C GLN A 17 -31.05 -43.00 12.61
N TRP A 18 -30.39 -42.89 11.46
CA TRP A 18 -30.21 -41.61 10.77
C TRP A 18 -31.42 -41.36 9.89
N VAL A 19 -32.17 -40.30 10.18
CA VAL A 19 -33.39 -39.91 9.46
C VAL A 19 -33.33 -38.44 9.04
N SER A 20 -34.08 -38.06 8.01
CA SER A 20 -34.17 -36.66 7.61
C SER A 20 -34.83 -35.83 8.73
N PRO A 21 -34.55 -34.52 8.83
CA PRO A 21 -35.20 -33.66 9.83
C PRO A 21 -36.74 -33.70 9.80
N SER A 22 -37.33 -33.80 8.60
CA SER A 22 -38.78 -33.91 8.43
C SER A 22 -39.32 -35.25 8.93
N ASP A 23 -38.60 -36.35 8.66
CA ASP A 23 -39.03 -37.69 9.10
C ASP A 23 -38.83 -37.86 10.60
N ALA A 24 -37.76 -37.29 11.16
CA ALA A 24 -37.53 -37.25 12.61
C ALA A 24 -38.68 -36.56 13.35
N LEU A 25 -39.18 -35.43 12.83
CA LEU A 25 -40.31 -34.71 13.41
C LEU A 25 -41.62 -35.52 13.34
N GLN A 26 -41.77 -36.41 12.35
CA GLN A 26 -42.93 -37.29 12.23
C GLN A 26 -42.84 -38.52 13.15
N GLN A 27 -41.62 -39.05 13.36
CA GLN A 27 -41.39 -40.26 14.15
C GLN A 27 -41.29 -40.00 15.67
N LEU A 28 -40.99 -38.76 16.09
CA LEU A 28 -40.93 -38.40 17.50
C LEU A 28 -42.32 -38.42 18.16
N ALA A 29 -42.49 -39.32 19.13
CA ALA A 29 -43.76 -39.51 19.84
C ALA A 29 -44.13 -38.36 20.80
N PHE A 30 -43.14 -37.67 21.36
CA PHE A 30 -43.34 -36.62 22.37
C PHE A 30 -43.31 -35.21 21.76
N GLU A 31 -44.27 -34.35 22.12
CA GLU A 31 -44.32 -32.96 21.60
C GLU A 31 -43.10 -32.14 22.01
N ASP A 32 -42.67 -32.23 23.27
CA ASP A 32 -41.50 -31.49 23.77
C ASP A 32 -40.23 -31.82 22.97
N ALA A 33 -40.05 -33.09 22.61
CA ALA A 33 -38.94 -33.52 21.78
C ALA A 33 -39.02 -32.94 20.35
N ARG A 34 -40.24 -32.84 19.79
CA ARG A 34 -40.47 -32.19 18.49
C ARG A 34 -40.18 -30.70 18.56
N GLU A 35 -40.59 -30.01 19.63
CA GLU A 35 -40.30 -28.60 19.83
C GLU A 35 -38.80 -28.33 19.97
N LEU A 36 -38.10 -29.12 20.78
CA LEU A 36 -36.64 -29.05 20.89
C LEU A 36 -35.95 -29.29 19.56
N LEU A 37 -36.38 -30.29 18.78
CA LEU A 37 -35.83 -30.53 17.45
C LEU A 37 -36.09 -29.35 16.50
N ARG A 38 -37.29 -28.75 16.52
CA ARG A 38 -37.59 -27.54 15.72
C ARG A 38 -36.69 -26.37 16.09
N LEU A 39 -36.45 -26.13 17.39
CA LEU A 39 -35.54 -25.08 17.86
C LEU A 39 -34.10 -25.35 17.43
N ALA A 40 -33.63 -26.59 17.57
CA ALA A 40 -32.31 -27.00 17.13
C ALA A 40 -32.12 -26.82 15.61
N LEU A 41 -33.11 -27.22 14.80
CA LEU A 41 -33.08 -27.05 13.35
C LEU A 41 -33.00 -25.56 12.95
N ARG A 42 -33.77 -24.69 13.61
CA ARG A 42 -33.69 -23.23 13.37
C ARG A 42 -32.29 -22.67 13.66
N GLU A 43 -31.67 -23.09 14.75
CA GLU A 43 -30.32 -22.66 15.11
C GLU A 43 -29.28 -23.20 14.11
N ILE A 44 -29.43 -24.45 13.65
CA ILE A 44 -28.57 -25.04 12.62
C ILE A 44 -28.71 -24.28 11.30
N ASP A 45 -29.94 -24.03 10.84
CA ASP A 45 -30.22 -23.29 9.60
C ASP A 45 -29.65 -21.87 9.66
N ALA A 46 -29.79 -21.19 10.81
CA ALA A 46 -29.22 -19.86 11.03
C ALA A 46 -27.68 -19.88 10.93
N ARG A 47 -27.02 -20.90 11.50
CA ARG A 47 -25.57 -21.07 11.40
C ARG A 47 -25.13 -21.40 9.98
N VAL A 48 -25.84 -22.30 9.29
CA VAL A 48 -25.55 -22.64 7.88
C VAL A 48 -25.68 -21.41 6.99
N ALA A 49 -26.74 -20.62 7.16
CA ALA A 49 -26.92 -19.36 6.42
C ALA A 49 -25.82 -18.34 6.74
N MET A 50 -25.36 -18.28 8.01
CA MET A 50 -24.24 -17.43 8.41
C MET A 50 -22.93 -17.87 7.75
N THR A 51 -22.64 -19.17 7.73
CA THR A 51 -21.45 -19.74 7.06
C THR A 51 -21.50 -19.50 5.55
N ALA A 52 -22.62 -19.78 4.89
CA ALA A 52 -22.77 -19.52 3.45
C ALA A 52 -22.57 -18.03 3.10
N ARG A 53 -23.02 -17.11 3.96
CA ARG A 53 -22.77 -15.67 3.81
C ARG A 53 -21.30 -15.32 4.03
N GLN A 54 -20.61 -15.99 4.96
CA GLN A 54 -19.18 -15.82 5.17
C GLN A 54 -18.39 -16.31 3.95
N ASP A 55 -18.73 -17.48 3.40
CA ASP A 55 -18.09 -18.05 2.22
C ASP A 55 -18.18 -17.09 1.01
N GLY A 56 -19.36 -16.53 0.75
CA GLY A 56 -19.52 -15.55 -0.34
C GLY A 56 -18.79 -14.23 -0.09
N PHE A 57 -18.64 -13.81 1.16
CA PHE A 57 -17.84 -12.63 1.50
C PHE A 57 -16.33 -12.91 1.36
N ASP A 58 -15.87 -14.08 1.77
CA ASP A 58 -14.48 -14.50 1.65
C ASP A 58 -14.08 -14.65 0.17
N GLU A 59 -14.96 -15.20 -0.67
CA GLU A 59 -14.78 -15.24 -2.13
C GLU A 59 -14.67 -13.83 -2.73
N PHE A 60 -15.55 -12.90 -2.30
CA PHE A 60 -15.45 -11.50 -2.70
C PHE A 60 -14.11 -10.86 -2.27
N LEU A 61 -13.65 -11.12 -1.04
CA LEU A 61 -12.37 -10.59 -0.54
C LEU A 61 -11.17 -11.17 -1.29
N LEU A 62 -11.24 -12.42 -1.73
CA LEU A 62 -10.21 -13.04 -2.57
C LEU A 62 -10.16 -12.38 -3.95
N HIS A 63 -11.32 -12.13 -4.57
CA HIS A 63 -11.39 -11.38 -5.83
C HIS A 63 -10.85 -9.94 -5.71
N GLU A 64 -11.18 -9.24 -4.62
CA GLU A 64 -10.64 -7.91 -4.35
C GLU A 64 -9.11 -7.95 -4.14
N TYR A 65 -8.61 -8.98 -3.45
CA TYR A 65 -7.18 -9.18 -3.25
C TYR A 65 -6.44 -9.34 -4.58
N ASP A 66 -6.95 -10.18 -5.48
CA ASP A 66 -6.37 -10.39 -6.81
C ASP A 66 -6.43 -9.11 -7.65
N HIS A 67 -7.56 -8.42 -7.63
CA HIS A 67 -7.72 -7.15 -8.35
C HIS A 67 -6.73 -6.08 -7.87
N LEU A 68 -6.54 -5.93 -6.55
CA LEU A 68 -5.57 -5.00 -5.97
C LEU A 68 -4.13 -5.42 -6.30
N GLY A 69 -3.84 -6.73 -6.31
CA GLY A 69 -2.54 -7.27 -6.72
C GLY A 69 -2.19 -6.93 -8.16
N GLN A 70 -3.12 -7.20 -9.09
CA GLN A 70 -2.97 -6.87 -10.51
C GLN A 70 -2.84 -5.36 -10.73
N SER A 71 -3.66 -4.56 -10.03
CA SER A 71 -3.59 -3.10 -10.10
C SER A 71 -2.27 -2.54 -9.58
N LEU A 72 -1.70 -3.13 -8.54
CA LEU A 72 -0.38 -2.77 -8.03
C LEU A 72 0.70 -3.08 -9.08
N LEU A 73 0.69 -4.30 -9.62
CA LEU A 73 1.67 -4.77 -10.62
C LEU A 73 1.63 -3.88 -11.88
N ALA A 74 0.44 -3.64 -12.43
CA ALA A 74 0.25 -2.79 -13.61
C ALA A 74 0.75 -1.35 -13.37
N ASN A 75 0.59 -0.81 -12.15
CA ASN A 75 1.13 0.50 -11.80
C ASN A 75 2.67 0.49 -11.69
N GLU A 76 3.26 -0.58 -11.14
CA GLU A 76 4.71 -0.72 -11.05
C GLU A 76 5.34 -0.81 -12.45
N GLU A 77 4.83 -1.67 -13.33
CA GLU A 77 5.28 -1.81 -14.72
C GLU A 77 5.15 -0.51 -15.53
N ASN A 78 4.01 0.18 -15.43
CA ASN A 78 3.78 1.41 -16.17
C ASN A 78 4.73 2.54 -15.72
N GLY A 79 5.08 2.57 -14.43
CA GLY A 79 6.06 3.56 -13.97
C GLY A 79 7.48 3.20 -14.38
N GLU A 80 7.85 1.92 -14.40
CA GLU A 80 9.15 1.47 -14.94
C GLU A 80 9.30 1.87 -16.42
N LYS A 81 8.30 1.57 -17.26
CA LYS A 81 8.31 1.94 -18.69
C LYS A 81 8.55 3.44 -18.91
N ARG A 82 7.96 4.29 -18.07
CA ARG A 82 8.14 5.76 -18.15
C ARG A 82 9.54 6.21 -17.77
N VAL A 83 10.11 5.63 -16.71
CA VAL A 83 11.48 5.98 -16.32
C VAL A 83 12.46 5.48 -17.38
N THR A 84 12.30 4.25 -17.86
CA THR A 84 13.14 3.70 -18.94
C THR A 84 13.06 4.56 -20.20
N PHE A 85 11.86 4.95 -20.64
CA PHE A 85 11.69 5.87 -21.79
C PHE A 85 12.38 7.23 -21.58
N PHE A 86 12.30 7.78 -20.37
CA PHE A 86 12.99 9.03 -20.07
C PHE A 86 14.52 8.85 -20.10
N LEU A 87 15.04 7.78 -19.50
CA LEU A 87 16.48 7.49 -19.49
C LEU A 87 17.03 7.29 -20.91
N THR A 88 16.30 6.59 -21.79
CA THR A 88 16.72 6.44 -23.19
C THR A 88 16.71 7.77 -23.93
N LEU A 89 15.70 8.62 -23.70
CA LEU A 89 15.65 9.96 -24.26
C LEU A 89 16.82 10.83 -23.77
N CYS A 90 17.12 10.80 -22.47
CA CYS A 90 18.29 11.50 -21.91
C CYS A 90 19.60 11.01 -22.52
N GLY A 91 19.76 9.70 -22.70
CA GLY A 91 20.93 9.11 -23.36
C GLY A 91 21.07 9.58 -24.81
N ALA A 92 19.96 9.60 -25.57
CA ALA A 92 19.96 10.05 -26.96
C ALA A 92 20.30 11.54 -27.09
N VAL A 93 19.68 12.40 -26.26
CA VAL A 93 19.99 13.84 -26.25
C VAL A 93 21.44 14.08 -25.78
N GLY A 94 21.89 13.37 -24.75
CA GLY A 94 23.27 13.46 -24.25
C GLY A 94 24.30 13.07 -25.30
N ALA A 95 24.05 11.99 -26.07
CA ALA A 95 24.91 11.58 -27.17
C ALA A 95 24.94 12.62 -28.30
N ALA A 96 23.78 13.17 -28.69
CA ALA A 96 23.70 14.21 -29.71
C ALA A 96 24.45 15.49 -29.30
N VAL A 97 24.26 15.94 -28.05
CA VAL A 97 24.98 17.10 -27.51
C VAL A 97 26.48 16.82 -27.44
N GLY A 98 26.88 15.63 -26.97
CA GLY A 98 28.29 15.23 -26.90
C GLY A 98 28.97 15.22 -28.28
N PHE A 99 28.28 14.73 -29.30
CA PHE A 99 28.76 14.76 -30.69
C PHE A 99 28.97 16.20 -31.18
N LEU A 100 27.96 17.06 -30.99
CA LEU A 100 28.03 18.48 -31.40
C LEU A 100 29.16 19.25 -30.68
N VAL A 101 29.45 18.93 -29.42
CA VAL A 101 30.55 19.55 -28.66
C VAL A 101 31.92 19.03 -29.14
N GLY A 102 32.01 17.77 -29.57
CA GLY A 102 33.26 17.13 -29.98
C GLY A 102 33.90 17.72 -31.24
N ASP A 103 33.10 18.26 -32.16
CA ASP A 103 33.56 18.84 -33.43
C ASP A 103 34.21 20.24 -33.29
N GLY A 104 34.30 20.77 -32.07
CA GLY A 104 35.22 21.87 -31.73
C GLY A 104 34.79 23.28 -32.12
N ALA A 105 33.67 23.46 -32.82
CA ALA A 105 33.18 24.79 -33.21
C ALA A 105 31.64 24.89 -33.15
N LEU A 106 31.08 24.97 -31.94
CA LEU A 106 29.67 25.33 -31.78
C LEU A 106 29.47 26.81 -32.12
N GLU A 107 28.69 27.08 -33.17
CA GLU A 107 28.22 28.43 -33.48
C GLU A 107 27.34 28.97 -32.33
N PRO A 108 27.24 30.29 -32.14
CA PRO A 108 26.39 30.87 -31.09
C PRO A 108 24.91 30.44 -31.18
N SER A 109 24.40 30.22 -32.40
CA SER A 109 23.08 29.67 -32.69
C SER A 109 22.90 28.26 -32.11
N ASP A 110 23.88 27.38 -32.33
CA ASP A 110 23.84 25.98 -31.87
C ASP A 110 23.89 25.90 -30.34
N ARG A 111 24.65 26.78 -29.68
CA ARG A 111 24.69 26.87 -28.21
C ARG A 111 23.32 27.17 -27.62
N LEU A 112 22.57 28.09 -28.23
CA LEU A 112 21.21 28.42 -27.78
C LEU A 112 20.28 27.21 -27.93
N LEU A 113 20.36 26.48 -29.05
CA LEU A 113 19.58 25.26 -29.27
C LEU A 113 19.92 24.16 -28.25
N VAL A 114 21.21 23.99 -27.90
CA VAL A 114 21.63 23.06 -26.85
C VAL A 114 21.04 23.46 -25.49
N VAL A 115 21.10 24.74 -25.11
CA VAL A 115 20.51 25.21 -23.85
C VAL A 115 19.00 24.98 -23.81
N ILE A 116 18.28 25.33 -24.88
CA ILE A 116 16.83 25.13 -24.97
C ILE A 116 16.47 23.65 -24.88
N SER A 117 17.17 22.78 -25.63
CA SER A 117 16.91 21.34 -25.62
C SER A 117 17.16 20.71 -24.25
N LEU A 118 18.24 21.09 -23.56
CA LEU A 118 18.51 20.61 -22.20
C LEU A 118 17.49 21.14 -21.18
N LEU A 119 17.02 22.39 -21.34
CA LEU A 119 15.98 22.96 -20.46
C LEU A 119 14.63 22.25 -20.65
N VAL A 120 14.25 21.94 -21.90
CA VAL A 120 13.07 21.12 -22.21
C VAL A 120 13.20 19.72 -21.64
N LEU A 121 14.37 19.09 -21.80
CA LEU A 121 14.66 17.76 -21.24
C LEU A 121 14.55 17.76 -19.72
N PHE A 122 15.08 18.79 -19.06
CA PHE A 122 14.97 18.99 -17.62
C PHE A 122 13.50 19.13 -17.20
N MET A 123 12.72 20.03 -17.83
CA MET A 123 11.30 20.18 -17.49
C MET A 123 10.50 18.87 -17.66
N LEU A 124 10.78 18.10 -18.71
CA LEU A 124 10.18 16.79 -18.94
C LEU A 124 10.58 15.78 -17.86
N GLY A 125 11.84 15.81 -17.42
CA GLY A 125 12.36 15.01 -16.33
C GLY A 125 11.68 15.32 -15.01
N TYR A 126 11.58 16.60 -14.65
CA TYR A 126 10.88 17.04 -13.44
C TYR A 126 9.41 16.57 -13.38
N VAL A 127 8.67 16.70 -14.48
CA VAL A 127 7.28 16.21 -14.55
C VAL A 127 7.21 14.69 -14.41
N THR A 128 8.14 13.98 -15.02
CA THR A 128 8.25 12.51 -14.91
C THR A 128 8.55 12.10 -13.47
N PHE A 129 9.47 12.79 -12.80
CA PHE A 129 9.79 12.60 -11.40
C PHE A 129 8.58 12.80 -10.48
N LEU A 130 7.86 13.92 -10.62
CA LEU A 130 6.65 14.17 -9.83
C LEU A 130 5.61 13.05 -9.99
N ARG A 131 5.42 12.57 -11.22
CA ARG A 131 4.51 11.44 -11.48
C ARG A 131 4.98 10.15 -10.82
N VAL A 132 6.28 9.84 -10.85
CA VAL A 132 6.85 8.67 -10.15
C VAL A 132 6.63 8.77 -8.63
N VAL A 133 6.80 9.96 -8.04
CA VAL A 133 6.55 10.19 -6.61
C VAL A 133 5.07 9.96 -6.26
N VAL A 134 4.14 10.53 -7.04
CA VAL A 134 2.70 10.32 -6.83
C VAL A 134 2.32 8.85 -7.00
N ARG A 135 2.91 8.16 -7.99
CA ARG A 135 2.73 6.73 -8.22
C ARG A 135 3.20 5.90 -7.02
N ASN A 136 4.41 6.15 -6.51
CA ASN A 136 4.93 5.43 -5.35
C ASN A 136 3.99 5.58 -4.14
N ALA A 137 3.42 6.77 -3.94
CA ALA A 137 2.41 6.99 -2.91
C ALA A 137 1.11 6.19 -3.13
N SER A 138 0.70 5.93 -4.38
CA SER A 138 -0.41 5.01 -4.66
C SER A 138 -0.05 3.54 -4.45
N SER A 139 1.14 3.10 -4.86
CA SER A 139 1.62 1.73 -4.63
C SER A 139 1.68 1.41 -3.14
N ASP A 140 2.13 2.36 -2.31
CA ASP A 140 2.11 2.22 -0.86
C ASP A 140 0.69 2.01 -0.31
N ARG A 141 -0.33 2.66 -0.89
CA ARG A 141 -1.73 2.47 -0.47
C ARG A 141 -2.21 1.05 -0.80
N TYR A 142 -1.93 0.56 -2.01
CA TYR A 142 -2.28 -0.81 -2.41
C TYR A 142 -1.59 -1.85 -1.53
N LYS A 143 -0.29 -1.69 -1.26
CA LYS A 143 0.48 -2.57 -0.36
C LYS A 143 -0.15 -2.63 1.04
N ASN A 144 -0.56 -1.48 1.58
CA ASN A 144 -1.25 -1.41 2.87
C ASN A 144 -2.64 -2.06 2.85
N GLN A 145 -3.41 -1.90 1.76
CA GLN A 145 -4.72 -2.56 1.61
C GLN A 145 -4.58 -4.08 1.51
N LEU A 146 -3.64 -4.57 0.70
CA LEU A 146 -3.30 -5.99 0.60
C LEU A 146 -2.87 -6.57 1.95
N ALA A 147 -2.05 -5.85 2.71
CA ALA A 147 -1.65 -6.29 4.05
C ALA A 147 -2.86 -6.43 5.00
N ARG A 148 -3.81 -5.49 4.96
CA ARG A 148 -5.06 -5.57 5.75
C ARG A 148 -5.93 -6.75 5.34
N LEU A 149 -6.06 -7.02 4.04
CA LEU A 149 -6.80 -8.18 3.54
C LEU A 149 -6.15 -9.49 4.00
N ARG A 150 -4.82 -9.63 3.90
CA ARG A 150 -4.10 -10.82 4.40
C ARG A 150 -4.33 -11.06 5.89
N GLN A 151 -4.33 -10.00 6.70
CA GLN A 151 -4.58 -10.10 8.14
C GLN A 151 -5.98 -10.65 8.46
N ARG A 152 -6.96 -10.47 7.56
CA ARG A 152 -8.32 -11.00 7.75
C ARG A 152 -8.38 -12.52 7.65
N PHE A 153 -7.55 -13.13 6.80
CA PHE A 153 -7.50 -14.58 6.57
C PHE A 153 -6.61 -15.33 7.58
N LEU A 154 -5.75 -14.62 8.29
CA LEU A 154 -4.89 -15.18 9.33
C LEU A 154 -5.61 -15.21 10.68
N HIS A 155 -5.61 -16.37 11.33
CA HIS A 155 -6.34 -16.61 12.59
C HIS A 155 -5.51 -16.15 13.81
N GLY A 156 -5.06 -14.90 13.79
CA GLY A 156 -4.27 -14.28 14.85
C GLY A 156 -2.74 -14.46 14.71
N GLU A 157 -1.99 -13.78 15.58
CA GLU A 157 -0.51 -13.73 15.55
C GLU A 157 0.16 -15.07 15.88
N ALA A 158 -0.55 -15.99 16.51
CA ALA A 158 -0.04 -17.32 16.88
C ALA A 158 -0.19 -18.38 15.78
N ASP A 159 -0.66 -18.00 14.59
CA ASP A 159 -0.83 -18.94 13.48
C ASP A 159 0.54 -19.45 13.00
N ALA A 160 0.81 -20.74 13.20
CA ALA A 160 2.09 -21.38 12.83
C ALA A 160 2.45 -21.19 11.35
N ARG A 161 1.45 -20.95 10.49
CA ARG A 161 1.64 -20.67 9.06
C ARG A 161 2.44 -19.39 8.81
N ILE A 162 2.42 -18.44 9.74
CA ILE A 162 3.14 -17.16 9.62
C ILE A 162 4.66 -17.37 9.51
N ALA A 163 5.20 -18.38 10.19
CA ALA A 163 6.63 -18.69 10.17
C ALA A 163 7.14 -19.12 8.79
N PHE A 164 6.24 -19.59 7.91
CA PHE A 164 6.57 -20.04 6.55
C PHE A 164 6.37 -18.94 5.49
N LEU A 165 5.79 -17.80 5.87
CA LEU A 165 5.63 -16.70 4.94
C LEU A 165 6.97 -15.97 4.75
N PRO A 166 7.36 -15.62 3.51
CA PRO A 166 8.58 -14.86 3.25
C PRO A 166 8.51 -13.41 3.75
N PHE A 167 7.37 -13.00 4.31
CA PHE A 167 7.11 -11.67 4.87
C PHE A 167 6.23 -11.79 6.12
N HIS A 168 6.40 -10.86 7.06
CA HIS A 168 5.56 -10.81 8.26
C HIS A 168 4.24 -10.07 7.97
N PRO A 169 3.06 -10.71 8.05
CA PRO A 169 1.78 -10.13 7.64
C PRO A 169 1.30 -9.00 8.57
N TYR A 170 1.74 -9.00 9.82
CA TYR A 170 1.40 -7.97 10.81
C TYR A 170 2.41 -6.82 10.86
N GLU A 171 3.55 -6.94 10.16
CA GLU A 171 4.42 -5.79 9.94
C GLU A 171 3.80 -4.91 8.86
N LEU A 172 2.79 -4.14 9.26
CA LEU A 172 2.39 -2.99 8.48
C LEU A 172 3.64 -2.12 8.35
N THR A 173 4.05 -1.85 7.11
CA THR A 173 5.07 -0.86 6.79
C THR A 173 4.49 0.51 7.14
N ARG A 174 4.36 0.80 8.45
CA ARG A 174 4.15 2.14 8.94
C ARG A 174 5.35 2.90 8.45
N ARG A 175 5.10 3.77 7.46
CA ARG A 175 6.07 4.73 6.95
C ARG A 175 6.62 5.46 8.18
N LYS A 176 7.79 5.04 8.68
CA LYS A 176 8.49 5.79 9.72
C LYS A 176 8.73 7.13 9.06
N ARG A 177 8.01 8.15 9.51
CA ARG A 177 7.97 9.53 8.96
C ARG A 177 9.32 10.27 9.12
N ARG A 178 10.40 9.52 9.30
CA ARG A 178 11.77 10.01 9.28
C ARG A 178 12.19 10.05 7.81
N THR A 179 11.96 11.20 7.21
CA THR A 179 12.63 11.71 6.02
C THR A 179 14.13 11.81 6.29
N SER A 180 14.79 10.66 6.46
CA SER A 180 16.24 10.62 6.37
C SER A 180 16.56 10.67 4.88
N PHE A 181 16.69 11.89 4.39
CA PHE A 181 17.20 12.24 3.06
C PHE A 181 18.53 11.51 2.73
N TRP A 182 19.24 11.04 3.76
CA TRP A 182 20.52 10.34 3.68
C TRP A 182 20.44 8.83 3.39
N ARG A 183 19.26 8.24 3.17
CA ARG A 183 19.15 6.85 2.69
C ARG A 183 19.16 6.78 1.15
N LEU A 184 20.17 7.39 0.52
CA LEU A 184 20.47 7.34 -0.92
C LEU A 184 20.81 5.93 -1.45
N GLY A 185 20.82 4.89 -0.61
CA GLY A 185 21.19 3.52 -0.98
C GLY A 185 20.03 2.54 -1.17
N LYS A 186 18.76 2.95 -0.95
CA LYS A 186 17.63 2.10 -1.33
C LYS A 186 17.35 2.39 -2.80
N GLY A 187 17.84 1.56 -3.71
CA GLY A 187 17.76 1.74 -5.17
C GLY A 187 16.33 1.76 -5.73
N GLY A 188 15.53 2.74 -5.34
CA GLY A 188 14.22 3.01 -5.88
C GLY A 188 14.30 3.90 -7.11
N TRP A 189 13.31 3.73 -8.00
CA TRP A 189 13.20 4.51 -9.24
C TRP A 189 13.14 6.02 -9.01
N ALA A 190 12.61 6.48 -7.87
CA ALA A 190 12.52 7.90 -7.57
C ALA A 190 13.90 8.50 -7.29
N GLU A 191 14.75 7.76 -6.57
CA GLU A 191 16.12 8.13 -6.25
C GLU A 191 16.99 8.21 -7.51
N THR A 192 16.90 7.20 -8.40
CA THR A 192 17.60 7.21 -9.69
C THR A 192 17.17 8.40 -10.54
N MET A 193 15.86 8.68 -10.59
CA MET A 193 15.33 9.79 -11.36
C MET A 193 15.77 11.14 -10.78
N ALA A 194 15.76 11.32 -9.46
CA ALA A 194 16.25 12.53 -8.81
C ALA A 194 17.74 12.76 -9.09
N LEU A 195 18.55 11.69 -9.12
CA LEU A 195 19.96 11.75 -9.47
C LEU A 195 20.17 12.19 -10.92
N VAL A 196 19.46 11.59 -11.86
CA VAL A 196 19.53 11.96 -13.29
C VAL A 196 19.10 13.41 -13.50
N GLU A 197 18.01 13.83 -12.85
CA GLU A 197 17.52 15.20 -12.91
C GLU A 197 18.53 16.20 -12.36
N SER A 198 19.19 15.85 -11.25
CA SER A 198 20.25 16.67 -10.65
C SER A 198 21.47 16.78 -11.57
N LEU A 199 21.81 15.71 -12.27
CA LEU A 199 22.91 15.67 -13.22
C LEU A 199 22.61 16.53 -14.46
N ILE A 200 21.40 16.44 -15.01
CA ILE A 200 20.96 17.28 -16.13
C ILE A 200 20.96 18.76 -15.70
N GLY A 201 20.34 19.07 -14.55
CA GLY A 201 20.30 20.43 -14.01
C GLY A 201 21.71 21.01 -13.78
N GLY A 202 22.59 20.24 -13.16
CA GLY A 202 23.99 20.63 -12.97
C GLY A 202 24.74 20.82 -14.29
N GLY A 203 24.52 19.95 -15.27
CA GLY A 203 25.08 20.05 -16.62
C GLY A 203 24.63 21.31 -17.37
N VAL A 204 23.33 21.65 -17.31
CA VAL A 204 22.79 22.89 -17.87
C VAL A 204 23.47 24.11 -17.26
N ILE A 205 23.55 24.15 -15.92
CA ILE A 205 24.16 25.26 -15.19
C ILE A 205 25.63 25.42 -15.58
N ALA A 206 26.38 24.31 -15.61
CA ALA A 206 27.79 24.30 -15.99
C ALA A 206 28.00 24.75 -17.45
N PHE A 207 27.15 24.27 -18.37
CA PHE A 207 27.22 24.65 -19.79
C PHE A 207 26.92 26.14 -19.97
N VAL A 208 25.85 26.65 -19.36
CA VAL A 208 25.51 28.07 -19.42
C VAL A 208 26.65 28.93 -18.85
N ALA A 209 27.20 28.55 -17.67
CA ALA A 209 28.33 29.26 -17.07
C ALA A 209 29.57 29.27 -17.98
N TRP A 210 29.86 28.16 -18.65
CA TRP A 210 30.94 28.06 -19.63
C TRP A 210 30.70 28.96 -20.84
N THR A 211 29.48 28.97 -21.41
CA THR A 211 29.16 29.81 -22.59
C THR A 211 29.24 31.31 -22.32
N ILE A 212 28.94 31.74 -21.10
CA ILE A 212 28.94 33.17 -20.70
C ILE A 212 30.38 33.66 -20.35
N GLY A 213 31.37 32.77 -20.31
CA GLY A 213 32.78 33.14 -20.33
C GLY A 213 33.25 33.91 -19.10
N GLY A 214 33.12 33.32 -17.90
CA GLY A 214 33.79 33.81 -16.67
C GLY A 214 33.31 35.17 -16.15
N SER A 215 32.32 35.80 -16.77
CA SER A 215 31.75 37.05 -16.28
C SER A 215 30.94 36.81 -14.99
N SER A 216 31.00 37.75 -14.06
CA SER A 216 30.37 37.68 -12.72
C SER A 216 28.86 37.38 -12.77
N LEU A 217 28.22 37.70 -13.89
CA LEU A 217 26.82 37.42 -14.19
C LEU A 217 26.52 35.92 -14.29
N GLY A 218 27.48 35.12 -14.78
CA GLY A 218 27.38 33.66 -14.81
C GLY A 218 27.33 33.05 -13.41
N MET A 219 28.12 33.56 -12.45
CA MET A 219 28.08 33.10 -11.06
C MET A 219 26.75 33.41 -10.36
N LEU A 220 26.15 34.58 -10.65
CA LEU A 220 24.86 34.95 -10.07
C LEU A 220 23.73 34.04 -10.57
N LEU A 221 23.71 33.70 -11.87
CA LEU A 221 22.73 32.77 -12.43
C LEU A 221 22.87 31.36 -11.85
N VAL A 222 24.11 30.87 -11.70
CA VAL A 222 24.40 29.58 -11.04
C VAL A 222 23.83 29.57 -9.62
N SER A 223 24.06 30.64 -8.84
CA SER A 223 23.58 30.74 -7.45
C SER A 223 22.05 30.85 -7.36
N GLY A 224 21.40 31.58 -8.28
CA GLY A 224 19.95 31.72 -8.33
C GLY A 224 19.26 30.41 -8.68
N VAL A 225 19.77 29.67 -9.67
CA VAL A 225 19.22 28.36 -10.03
C VAL A 225 19.43 27.35 -8.89
N LEU A 226 20.62 27.29 -8.28
CA LEU A 226 20.85 26.45 -7.09
C LEU A 226 19.90 26.80 -5.94
N GLY A 227 19.62 28.09 -5.71
CA GLY A 227 18.67 28.56 -4.71
C GLY A 227 17.23 28.14 -5.00
N VAL A 228 16.78 28.25 -6.26
CA VAL A 228 15.46 27.79 -6.70
C VAL A 228 15.36 26.28 -6.59
N PHE A 229 16.38 25.52 -6.98
CA PHE A 229 16.41 24.08 -6.80
C PHE A 229 16.36 23.69 -5.32
N ALA A 230 17.16 24.32 -4.47
CA ALA A 230 17.12 24.08 -3.03
C ALA A 230 15.75 24.45 -2.42
N GLY A 231 15.12 25.53 -2.88
CA GLY A 231 13.79 25.96 -2.47
C GLY A 231 12.69 25.01 -2.94
N CYS A 232 12.73 24.60 -4.21
CA CYS A 232 11.83 23.61 -4.80
C CYS A 232 11.95 22.27 -4.08
N PHE A 233 13.16 21.78 -3.81
CA PHE A 233 13.37 20.54 -3.06
C PHE A 233 12.86 20.62 -1.62
N ARG A 234 13.01 21.79 -0.98
CA ARG A 234 12.51 22.03 0.38
C ARG A 234 10.99 22.20 0.44
N SER A 235 10.36 22.70 -0.63
CA SER A 235 8.91 22.87 -0.74
C SER A 235 8.18 21.63 -1.27
N ALA A 236 8.88 20.75 -1.99
CA ALA A 236 8.39 19.50 -2.54
C ALA A 236 8.36 18.38 -1.49
N ASP A 237 7.76 18.65 -0.33
CA ASP A 237 7.04 17.65 0.44
C ASP A 237 5.54 17.67 0.01
N PRO A 238 5.18 17.29 -1.24
CA PRO A 238 3.79 17.27 -1.69
C PRO A 238 2.96 16.29 -0.87
N CYS A 239 3.61 15.30 -0.23
CA CYS A 239 2.98 14.35 0.67
C CYS A 239 2.42 15.03 1.93
N ASP A 240 3.10 16.06 2.44
CA ASP A 240 2.69 16.71 3.69
C ASP A 240 1.53 17.69 3.48
N ARG A 241 1.43 18.28 2.28
CA ARG A 241 0.31 19.16 1.91
C ARG A 241 -0.95 18.38 1.52
N ALA A 242 -0.81 17.27 0.78
CA ALA A 242 -1.94 16.42 0.38
C ALA A 242 -2.53 15.61 1.56
N GLN A 243 -1.72 15.18 2.53
CA GLN A 243 -2.25 14.53 3.74
C GLN A 243 -2.95 15.52 4.68
N ARG A 244 -2.46 16.76 4.78
CA ARG A 244 -3.11 17.79 5.61
C ARG A 244 -4.52 18.09 5.14
N VAL A 245 -4.78 18.14 3.83
CA VAL A 245 -6.14 18.43 3.33
C VAL A 245 -7.12 17.28 3.61
N ARG A 246 -6.68 16.02 3.57
CA ARG A 246 -7.55 14.85 3.87
C ARG A 246 -7.85 14.62 5.34
N THR A 247 -6.96 15.04 6.26
CA THR A 247 -7.26 14.94 7.70
C THR A 247 -8.35 15.92 8.14
N TRP A 248 -8.63 16.98 7.37
CA TRP A 248 -9.70 17.92 7.70
C TRP A 248 -11.09 17.43 7.30
N THR A 249 -11.23 16.61 6.25
CA THR A 249 -12.55 16.20 5.72
C THR A 249 -13.05 14.86 6.25
N ASN A 250 -12.17 14.00 6.79
CA ASN A 250 -12.50 12.65 7.28
C ASN A 250 -12.23 12.48 8.78
N THR A 251 -12.42 13.52 9.58
CA THR A 251 -12.64 13.31 11.01
C THR A 251 -14.15 13.11 11.18
N PRO A 252 -14.71 11.87 11.12
CA PRO A 252 -16.01 11.68 11.73
C PRO A 252 -15.81 12.10 13.18
N ALA A 253 -16.70 12.96 13.67
CA ALA A 253 -16.83 13.24 15.08
C ALA A 253 -17.14 11.92 15.80
N LEU A 254 -16.12 11.11 16.05
CA LEU A 254 -16.16 9.94 16.89
C LEU A 254 -16.37 10.49 18.29
N ALA A 255 -17.65 10.63 18.63
CA ALA A 255 -18.14 10.73 19.98
C ALA A 255 -17.32 9.75 20.82
N LYS A 256 -16.50 10.30 21.73
CA LYS A 256 -15.82 9.51 22.75
C LYS A 256 -16.90 8.67 23.42
N PRO A 257 -16.84 7.33 23.39
CA PRO A 257 -17.73 6.53 24.21
C PRO A 257 -17.47 6.93 25.65
N HIS A 258 -18.50 7.50 26.28
CA HIS A 258 -18.53 7.82 27.68
C HIS A 258 -18.22 6.50 28.41
N ARG A 259 -16.99 6.34 28.91
CA ARG A 259 -16.65 5.27 29.84
C ARG A 259 -17.56 5.47 31.05
N ARG A 260 -18.65 4.71 31.11
CA ARG A 260 -19.34 4.42 32.36
C ARG A 260 -18.35 3.65 33.20
N THR A 261 -17.78 4.32 34.20
CA THR A 261 -17.14 3.71 35.33
C THR A 261 -18.20 2.87 36.05
N GLU A 262 -18.26 1.58 35.75
CA GLU A 262 -18.92 0.62 36.63
C GLU A 262 -18.05 0.44 37.87
N GLU A 263 -18.31 1.32 38.83
CA GLU A 263 -17.90 1.21 40.22
C GLU A 263 -18.83 0.19 40.90
N GLY A 264 -18.67 -1.10 40.52
CA GLY A 264 -19.48 -2.21 41.00
C GLY A 264 -18.77 -3.03 42.08
N SER A 265 -18.88 -2.57 43.33
CA SER A 265 -18.93 -3.36 44.58
C SER A 265 -18.22 -4.74 44.61
N ARG A 266 -16.96 -4.76 45.04
CA ARG A 266 -16.35 -5.96 45.65
C ARG A 266 -16.91 -6.19 47.04
N LEU A 267 -17.86 -7.12 47.16
CA LEU A 267 -18.24 -7.74 48.43
C LEU A 267 -17.05 -8.55 48.98
N LYS A 268 -16.61 -8.20 50.20
CA LYS A 268 -15.62 -8.96 50.97
C LYS A 268 -16.26 -10.28 51.47
N PRO A 269 -15.65 -11.45 51.26
CA PRO A 269 -16.10 -12.67 51.92
C PRO A 269 -15.75 -12.62 53.42
N GLY A 270 -16.76 -12.88 54.24
CA GLY A 270 -16.68 -12.91 55.69
C GLY A 270 -15.82 -14.06 56.21
N ARG A 271 -14.96 -13.74 57.19
CA ARG A 271 -14.28 -14.67 58.10
C ARG A 271 -15.33 -15.36 58.96
N ARG A 272 -15.42 -16.69 58.92
CA ARG A 272 -16.02 -17.46 60.02
C ARG A 272 -14.95 -17.72 61.07
N ILE A 273 -15.36 -17.52 62.32
CA ILE A 273 -14.69 -17.89 63.57
C ILE A 273 -14.98 -19.38 63.81
#